data_AF-A0A0C9VJC9-F1
#
_entry.id   AF-A0A0C9VJC9-F1
#
_cell.length_a   1.000
_cell.length_b   1.000
_cell.length_c   1.000
_cell.angle_alpha   90.00
_cell.angle_beta   90.00
_cell.angle_gamma   90.00
#
_symmetry.space_group_name_H-M   'P 1'
#
loop_
_entity.id
_entity.type
_entity.pdbx_description
1 polymer ?
#
loop_
_entity_poly.entity_id
_entity_poly.type
_entity_poly.pdbx_seq_one_letter_code
_entity_poly.pdbx_strand_id
1 'polypeptide(L)' 'ICPGRFMAENSLFIIIASILQMFEISCPKDTAGNEEPMVYDFTSGFFSFPKEFKCNITPRSKEVEKLIISAASAQSQ' A
#
# COMPACT_ATOMS: atom_id res chain seq x y z
N ILE A 1 -3.42 7.96 -27.18
CA ILE A 1 -2.77 6.88 -26.40
C ILE A 1 -1.61 7.47 -25.60
N CYS A 2 -1.45 7.15 -24.32
CA CYS A 2 -0.37 7.72 -23.49
C CYS A 2 1.00 7.08 -23.87
N PRO A 3 2.03 7.87 -24.22
CA PRO A 3 3.35 7.34 -24.53
C PRO A 3 4.04 6.73 -23.30
N GLY A 4 3.74 7.21 -22.09
CA GLY A 4 4.33 6.74 -20.84
C GLY A 4 3.74 5.44 -20.27
N ARG A 5 2.75 4.81 -20.93
CA ARG A 5 2.02 3.65 -20.37
C ARG A 5 2.92 2.48 -19.97
N PHE A 6 3.92 2.16 -20.79
CA PHE A 6 4.82 1.02 -20.51
C PHE A 6 5.76 1.31 -19.33
N MET A 7 6.26 2.54 -19.23
CA MET A 7 7.05 2.96 -18.08
C MET A 7 6.20 2.94 -16.80
N ALA A 8 4.96 3.43 -16.88
CA ALA A 8 4.03 3.45 -15.76
C ALA A 8 3.67 2.02 -15.29
N GLU A 9 3.32 1.12 -16.21
CA GLU A 9 3.02 -0.29 -15.91
C GLU A 9 4.21 -1.00 -15.24
N ASN A 10 5.41 -0.86 -15.80
CA ASN A 10 6.62 -1.47 -15.22
C ASN A 10 6.95 -0.91 -13.83
N SER A 11 6.84 0.41 -13.66
CA SER A 11 7.10 1.06 -12.38
C SER A 11 6.08 0.63 -11.33
N LEU A 12 4.79 0.61 -11.69
CA LEU A 12 3.72 0.15 -10.81
C LEU A 12 3.91 -1.31 -10.40
N PHE A 13 4.28 -2.18 -11.34
CA PHE A 13 4.56 -3.58 -11.03
C PHE A 13 5.66 -3.73 -9.98
N ILE A 14 6.79 -3.04 -10.16
CA ILE A 14 7.92 -3.09 -9.22
C ILE A 14 7.52 -2.53 -7.85
N ILE A 15 6.80 -1.40 -7.82
CA ILE A 15 6.33 -0.77 -6.58
C ILE A 15 5.38 -1.71 -5.84
N ILE A 16 4.37 -2.26 -6.52
CA ILE A 16 3.39 -3.18 -5.92
C ILE A 16 4.09 -4.45 -5.43
N ALA A 17 4.96 -5.06 -6.23
CA ALA A 17 5.71 -6.26 -5.82
C ALA A 17 6.60 -6.00 -4.61
N SER A 18 7.24 -4.84 -4.53
CA SER A 18 8.09 -4.45 -3.41
C SER A 18 7.28 -4.20 -2.14
N ILE A 19 6.14 -3.51 -2.24
CA ILE A 19 5.20 -3.33 -1.12
C ILE A 19 4.70 -4.69 -0.64
N LEU A 20 4.23 -5.53 -1.56
CA LEU A 20 3.74 -6.87 -1.26
C LEU A 20 4.84 -7.82 -0.81
N GLN A 21 6.13 -7.55 -1.00
CA GLN A 21 7.19 -8.35 -0.40
C GLN A 21 7.34 -8.03 1.10
N MET A 22 7.13 -6.76 1.46
CA MET A 22 7.44 -6.24 2.80
C MET A 22 6.22 -6.23 3.73
N PHE A 23 5.02 -6.03 3.19
CA PHE A 23 3.81 -5.84 3.95
C PHE A 23 2.72 -6.83 3.56
N GLU A 24 1.92 -7.18 4.55
CA GLU A 24 0.62 -7.79 4.39
C GLU A 24 -0.45 -6.70 4.43
N ILE A 25 -1.32 -6.67 3.42
CA ILE A 25 -2.41 -5.69 3.30
C ILE A 25 -3.73 -6.45 3.42
N SER A 26 -4.53 -6.08 4.41
CA SER A 26 -5.79 -6.76 4.76
C SER A 26 -6.93 -5.78 4.99
N CYS A 27 -8.15 -6.31 4.99
CA CYS A 27 -9.35 -5.57 5.36
C CYS A 27 -9.21 -4.96 6.77
N PRO A 28 -9.90 -3.82 7.02
CA PRO A 28 -9.98 -3.28 8.37
C PRO A 28 -10.62 -4.32 9.31
N LYS A 29 -10.24 -4.27 10.59
CA LYS A 29 -10.80 -5.15 11.63
C LYS A 29 -11.71 -4.35 12.56
N ASP A 30 -12.81 -4.97 12.98
CA ASP A 30 -13.71 -4.43 14.00
C ASP A 30 -13.06 -4.46 15.40
N THR A 31 -13.77 -3.97 16.41
CA THR A 31 -13.31 -3.99 17.81
C THR A 31 -13.15 -5.41 18.39
N ALA A 32 -13.75 -6.42 17.76
CA ALA A 32 -13.66 -7.83 18.15
C ALA A 32 -12.57 -8.59 17.35
N GLY A 33 -11.91 -7.95 16.39
CA GLY A 33 -10.86 -8.53 15.56
C GLY A 33 -11.35 -9.23 14.28
N ASN A 34 -12.63 -9.14 13.93
CA ASN A 34 -13.18 -9.72 12.70
C ASN A 34 -12.94 -8.79 11.51
N GLU A 35 -12.80 -9.36 10.32
CA GLU A 35 -12.65 -8.58 9.09
C GLU A 35 -13.96 -7.86 8.74
N GLU A 36 -13.89 -6.55 8.58
CA GLU A 36 -14.96 -5.73 8.03
C GLU A 36 -14.75 -5.56 6.51
N PRO A 37 -15.82 -5.54 5.71
CA PRO A 37 -15.69 -5.26 4.28
C PRO A 37 -14.98 -3.93 4.03
N MET A 38 -13.98 -3.95 3.14
CA MET A 38 -13.29 -2.73 2.73
C MET A 38 -14.25 -1.86 1.91
N VAL A 39 -14.58 -0.68 2.43
CA VAL A 39 -15.35 0.34 1.70
C VAL A 39 -14.37 1.38 1.15
N TYR A 40 -14.38 1.56 -0.16
CA TYR A 40 -13.58 2.55 -0.86
C TYR A 40 -14.44 3.29 -1.88
N ASP A 41 -14.06 4.54 -2.16
CA ASP A 41 -14.73 5.38 -3.15
C ASP A 41 -13.71 6.36 -3.73
N PHE A 42 -14.04 6.97 -4.87
CA PHE A 42 -13.14 7.86 -5.61
C PHE A 42 -13.73 9.24 -5.78
N THR A 43 -12.87 10.24 -5.90
CA THR A 43 -13.30 11.60 -6.23
C THR A 43 -13.73 11.67 -7.70
N SER A 44 -14.82 12.38 -7.97
CA SER A 44 -15.20 12.76 -9.33
C SER A 44 -14.38 13.96 -9.81
N GLY A 45 -13.88 13.94 -11.04
CA GLY A 45 -13.14 15.07 -11.62
C GLY A 45 -12.26 14.66 -12.79
N PHE A 46 -11.41 15.58 -13.25
CA PHE A 46 -10.44 15.29 -14.31
C PHE A 46 -9.39 14.25 -13.85
N PHE A 47 -9.02 14.27 -12.57
CA PHE A 47 -8.25 13.23 -11.91
C PHE A 47 -9.13 12.49 -10.90
N SER A 48 -8.99 11.16 -10.86
CA SER A 48 -9.69 10.29 -9.91
C SER A 48 -8.73 9.88 -8.81
N PHE A 49 -8.94 10.42 -7.60
CA PHE A 49 -8.19 10.06 -6.41
C PHE A 49 -9.02 9.17 -5.49
N PRO A 50 -8.40 8.19 -4.81
CA PRO A 50 -9.10 7.47 -3.76
C PRO A 50 -9.47 8.45 -2.64
N LYS A 51 -10.71 8.35 -2.14
CA LYS A 51 -11.09 8.99 -0.86
C LYS A 51 -10.42 8.24 0.29
N GLU A 52 -10.39 8.83 1.47
CA GLU A 52 -9.88 8.15 2.67
C GLU A 52 -10.66 6.84 2.90
N PHE A 53 -9.92 5.74 3.03
CA PHE A 53 -10.46 4.41 3.33
C PHE A 53 -9.61 3.75 4.41
N LYS A 54 -10.20 2.80 5.14
CA LYS A 54 -9.49 2.03 6.16
C LYS A 54 -8.95 0.73 5.56
N CYS A 55 -7.70 0.43 5.87
CA CYS A 55 -7.07 -0.85 5.61
C CYS A 55 -6.07 -1.15 6.72
N ASN A 56 -5.71 -2.41 6.87
CA ASN A 56 -4.67 -2.82 7.79
C ASN A 56 -3.40 -3.18 6.99
N ILE A 57 -2.30 -2.51 7.30
CA ILE A 57 -1.00 -2.73 6.65
C ILE A 57 -0.01 -3.09 7.76
N THR A 58 0.50 -4.32 7.71
CA THR A 58 1.42 -4.84 8.73
C THR A 58 2.67 -5.42 8.08
N PRO A 59 3.87 -5.29 8.67
CA PRO A 59 5.04 -6.00 8.18
C PRO A 59 4.78 -7.51 8.10
N ARG A 60 5.25 -8.16 7.03
CA ARG A 60 5.00 -9.60 6.81
C ARG A 60 5.67 -10.49 7.87
N SER A 61 6.80 -10.06 8.42
CA SER A 61 7.50 -10.78 9.49
C SER A 61 8.28 -9.82 10.39
N LYS A 62 8.72 -10.30 11.56
CA LYS A 62 9.54 -9.51 12.51
C LYS A 62 10.91 -9.14 11.93
N GLU A 63 11.46 -9.97 11.07
CA GLU A 63 12.72 -9.70 10.37
C GLU A 63 12.53 -8.55 9.38
N VAL A 64 11.43 -8.59 8.62
CA VAL A 64 11.05 -7.54 7.67
C VAL A 64 10.75 -6.24 8.40
N GLU A 65 10.07 -6.28 9.54
CA GLU A 65 9.85 -5.12 10.40
C GLU A 65 11.16 -4.44 10.81
N LYS A 66 12.16 -5.20 11.28
CA LYS A 66 13.49 -4.67 11.62
C LYS A 66 14.17 -4.03 10.40
N LEU A 67 14.08 -4.68 9.24
CA LEU A 67 14.62 -4.15 7.99
C LEU A 67 13.97 -2.81 7.63
N ILE A 68 12.63 -2.71 7.71
CA ILE A 68 11.88 -1.47 7.44
C ILE A 68 12.35 -0.35 8.37
N ILE A 69 12.40 -0.60 9.68
CA ILE A 69 12.82 0.39 10.68
C ILE A 69 14.24 0.86 10.39
N SER A 70 15.17 -0.07 10.10
CA SER A 70 16.55 0.27 9.76
C SER A 70 16.64 1.14 8.50
N ALA A 71 15.91 0.78 7.45
CA ALA A 71 15.92 1.49 6.17
C ALA A 71 15.29 2.89 6.28
N ALA A 72 14.21 3.03 7.06
CA ALA A 72 13.57 4.32 7.30
C ALA A 72 14.47 5.27 8.12
N SER A 73 15.20 4.73 9.11
CA SER A 73 16.16 5.52 9.89
C SER A 73 17.36 6.01 9.07
N ALA A 74 17.78 5.24 8.06
CA ALA A 74 18.90 5.59 7.19
C ALA A 74 18.59 6.72 6.19
N GLN A 75 17.32 7.00 5.92
CA GLN A 75 16.89 8.07 5.01
C GLN A 75 16.77 9.46 5.69
N SER A 76 17.00 9.52 7.01
CA SER A 76 16.93 10.75 7.79
C SER A 76 18.30 11.45 7.98
N GLN A 77 19.32 11.06 7.21
CA GLN A 77 20.65 11.69 7.18
C GLN A 77 20.96 12.30 5.81
#